data_AF-A0A193BRW3-F1
#
_entry.id   AF-A0A193BRW3-F1
#
_cell.length_a   1.000
_cell.length_b   1.000
_cell.length_c   1.000
_cell.angle_alpha   90.00
_cell.angle_beta   90.00
_cell.angle_gamma   90.00
#
_symmetry.space_group_name_H-M   'P 1'
#
loop_
_entity.id
_entity.type
_entity.pdbx_description
1 polymer ?
#
loop_
_entity_poly.entity_id
_entity_poly.type
_entity_poly.pdbx_seq_one_letter_code
_entity_poly.pdbx_strand_id
1 'polypeptide(L)'
;MYLSPDGIQPVEFGVDWACRLGTLRYLRFTGLPVVHVSPVEWQLDPQTIRQAAHDRRYIEIPPPDPSVLSFQYAPTAFPGAPFQGYPSAGPAPSQARRLAKKISGKDRVWISLRDFKLSREHVAEIASQARMTVVAEVADTSDRIMLLARPGSPPPGSEIAKPRFRPGSAGFFTAGIVTTMALAIAGCAVGALTEHIWLTIVSAVLGLPLLLTSVYWMRMAPKSVRAGWLASRFNGSRSVQFHPDVFGFTSDLAAQIAASHGYFYTAWARKPNGHPMEMVFVRGDGESTEGTSTTDRTSENGDVRRS
;
A
#
# COMPACT_ATOMS: atom_id res chain seq x y z
N MET A 1 -8.38 -14.14 -12.56
CA MET A 1 -8.12 -15.49 -13.08
C MET A 1 -6.61 -15.67 -13.11
N TYR A 2 -6.04 -16.39 -12.12
CA TYR A 2 -4.64 -16.81 -12.21
C TYR A 2 -4.61 -18.04 -13.11
N LEU A 3 -3.94 -17.92 -14.26
CA LEU A 3 -3.59 -19.09 -15.06
C LEU A 3 -2.35 -19.69 -14.41
N SER A 4 -2.56 -20.72 -13.59
CA SER A 4 -1.55 -21.74 -13.36
C SER A 4 -1.23 -22.39 -14.72
N PRO A 5 0.02 -22.82 -14.98
CA PRO A 5 0.35 -23.67 -16.12
C PRO A 5 -0.57 -24.91 -16.25
N ASP A 6 -1.17 -25.34 -15.12
CA ASP A 6 -1.99 -26.55 -15.01
C ASP A 6 -3.52 -26.31 -14.95
N GLY A 7 -3.99 -25.14 -15.40
CA GLY A 7 -5.42 -24.90 -15.61
C GLY A 7 -6.15 -24.15 -14.48
N ILE A 8 -7.45 -23.92 -14.75
CA ILE A 8 -8.32 -22.98 -14.04
C ILE A 8 -8.58 -23.49 -12.62
N GLN A 9 -7.97 -22.88 -11.60
CA GLN A 9 -8.35 -23.15 -10.22
C GLN A 9 -9.70 -22.48 -9.87
N PRO A 10 -10.56 -23.12 -9.06
CA PRO A 10 -11.80 -22.54 -8.57
C PRO A 10 -11.54 -21.24 -7.81
N VAL A 11 -12.41 -20.25 -7.99
CA VAL A 11 -12.28 -18.90 -7.42
C VAL A 11 -12.17 -18.91 -5.88
N GLU A 12 -12.81 -19.87 -5.22
CA GLU A 12 -12.77 -20.01 -3.75
C GLU A 12 -11.39 -20.44 -3.23
N PHE A 13 -10.72 -21.40 -3.89
CA PHE A 13 -9.34 -21.76 -3.57
C PHE A 13 -8.36 -20.62 -3.87
N GLY A 14 -8.64 -19.82 -4.91
CA GLY A 14 -7.81 -18.69 -5.31
C GLY A 14 -7.79 -17.54 -4.30
N VAL A 15 -8.91 -17.27 -3.60
CA VAL A 15 -9.00 -16.19 -2.62
C VAL A 15 -8.21 -16.54 -1.36
N ASP A 16 -8.42 -17.74 -0.80
CA ASP A 16 -7.70 -18.19 0.38
C ASP A 16 -6.20 -18.28 0.14
N TRP A 17 -5.80 -18.86 -1.00
CA TRP A 17 -4.40 -18.92 -1.41
C TRP A 17 -3.79 -17.52 -1.54
N ALA A 18 -4.49 -16.59 -2.19
CA ALA A 18 -4.00 -15.23 -2.39
C ALA A 18 -3.93 -14.42 -1.08
N CYS A 19 -4.88 -14.63 -0.17
CA CYS A 19 -4.86 -14.07 1.17
C CYS A 19 -3.66 -14.60 1.97
N ARG A 20 -3.39 -15.90 1.94
CA ARG A 20 -2.22 -16.51 2.61
C ARG A 20 -0.91 -16.01 2.02
N LEU A 21 -0.78 -16.00 0.69
CA LEU A 21 0.40 -15.48 0.02
C LEU A 21 0.62 -13.99 0.32
N GLY A 22 -0.45 -13.18 0.27
CA GLY A 22 -0.39 -11.76 0.60
C GLY A 22 0.00 -11.51 2.06
N THR A 23 -0.58 -12.28 2.98
CA THR A 23 -0.25 -12.24 4.42
C THR A 23 1.22 -12.59 4.64
N LEU A 24 1.69 -13.68 4.02
CA LEU A 24 3.10 -14.09 4.09
C LEU A 24 4.02 -12.98 3.55
N ARG A 25 3.74 -12.51 2.33
CA ARG A 25 4.58 -11.54 1.62
C ARG A 25 4.65 -10.18 2.31
N TYR A 26 3.53 -9.69 2.83
CA TYR A 26 3.43 -8.31 3.31
C TYR A 26 3.40 -8.18 4.83
N LEU A 27 3.01 -9.24 5.57
CA LEU A 27 2.94 -9.21 7.04
C LEU A 27 4.01 -10.06 7.74
N ARG A 28 4.56 -11.09 7.09
CA ARG A 28 5.70 -11.86 7.66
C ARG A 28 7.05 -11.37 7.16
N PHE A 29 7.20 -11.11 5.86
CA PHE A 29 8.42 -10.56 5.27
C PHE A 29 8.46 -9.03 5.33
N THR A 30 8.45 -8.49 6.55
CA THR A 30 8.37 -7.04 6.85
C THR A 30 9.72 -6.35 6.99
N GLY A 31 10.83 -7.06 6.82
CA GLY A 31 12.18 -6.57 7.08
C GLY A 31 12.77 -7.01 8.43
N LEU A 32 12.09 -7.92 9.14
CA LEU A 32 12.65 -8.61 10.31
C LEU A 32 13.96 -9.32 9.92
N PRO A 33 15.00 -9.30 10.78
CA PRO A 33 16.32 -9.87 10.46
C PRO A 33 16.26 -11.33 10.02
N VAL A 34 15.43 -12.13 10.71
CA VAL A 34 15.22 -13.54 10.42
C VAL A 34 13.73 -13.86 10.50
N VAL A 35 13.24 -14.66 9.56
CA VAL A 35 11.85 -15.12 9.49
C VAL A 35 11.85 -16.64 9.28
N HIS A 36 11.05 -17.33 10.07
CA HIS A 36 10.82 -18.77 9.95
C HIS A 36 9.39 -19.01 9.45
N VAL A 37 9.24 -19.87 8.46
CA VAL A 37 7.95 -20.15 7.81
C VAL A 37 7.81 -21.65 7.60
N SER A 38 6.77 -22.27 8.14
CA SER A 38 6.46 -23.67 7.84
C SER A 38 5.57 -23.75 6.58
N PRO A 39 5.98 -24.46 5.52
CA PRO A 39 5.12 -24.67 4.35
C PRO A 39 3.78 -25.34 4.68
N VAL A 40 3.78 -26.21 5.70
CA VAL A 40 2.58 -26.94 6.14
C VAL A 40 1.58 -26.00 6.82
N GLU A 41 2.05 -25.12 7.70
CA GLU A 41 1.20 -24.12 8.39
C GLU A 41 0.53 -23.18 7.38
N TRP A 42 1.28 -22.72 6.38
CA TRP A 42 0.78 -21.79 5.38
C TRP A 42 -0.03 -22.49 4.27
N GLN A 43 0.11 -23.81 4.14
CA GLN A 43 -0.40 -24.63 3.03
C GLN A 43 -0.04 -24.00 1.67
N LEU A 44 1.19 -23.50 1.57
CA LEU A 44 1.76 -22.93 0.36
C LEU A 44 2.92 -23.79 -0.09
N ASP A 45 3.05 -23.93 -1.42
CA ASP A 45 4.20 -24.62 -1.99
C ASP A 45 5.52 -23.93 -1.57
N PRO A 46 6.55 -24.69 -1.15
CA PRO A 46 7.85 -24.14 -0.75
C PRO A 46 8.48 -23.19 -1.77
N GLN A 47 8.33 -23.42 -3.08
CA GLN A 47 8.85 -22.50 -4.11
C GLN A 47 8.09 -21.18 -4.11
N THR A 48 6.78 -21.21 -3.87
CA THR A 48 5.98 -19.99 -3.72
C THR A 48 6.44 -19.17 -2.52
N ILE A 49 6.75 -19.82 -1.40
CA ILE A 49 7.29 -19.17 -0.20
C ILE A 49 8.66 -18.55 -0.48
N ARG A 50 9.56 -19.31 -1.13
CA ARG A 50 10.88 -18.81 -1.54
C ARG A 50 10.78 -17.62 -2.49
N GLN A 51 9.88 -17.66 -3.47
CA GLN A 51 9.66 -16.55 -4.38
C GLN A 51 9.14 -15.32 -3.63
N ALA A 52 8.18 -15.50 -2.71
CA ALA A 52 7.67 -14.41 -1.88
C ALA A 52 8.77 -13.80 -0.99
N ALA A 53 9.63 -14.63 -0.41
CA ALA A 53 10.79 -14.20 0.38
C ALA A 53 11.80 -13.43 -0.50
N HIS A 54 12.16 -13.98 -1.66
CA HIS A 54 13.06 -13.38 -2.63
C HIS A 54 12.56 -12.02 -3.14
N ASP A 55 11.28 -11.90 -3.48
CA ASP A 55 10.63 -10.64 -3.86
C ASP A 55 10.73 -9.58 -2.75
N ARG A 56 10.82 -10.02 -1.50
CA ARG A 56 10.96 -9.19 -0.30
C ARG A 56 12.41 -9.07 0.18
N ARG A 57 13.37 -9.47 -0.66
CA ARG A 57 14.82 -9.37 -0.42
C ARG A 57 15.33 -10.21 0.76
N TYR A 58 14.72 -11.37 0.95
CA TYR A 58 15.20 -12.38 1.87
C TYR A 58 16.00 -13.46 1.15
N ILE A 59 17.09 -13.89 1.76
CA ILE A 59 17.87 -15.06 1.33
C ILE A 59 17.54 -16.24 2.23
N GLU A 60 17.45 -17.43 1.66
CA GLU A 60 17.25 -18.67 2.43
C GLU A 60 18.53 -18.98 3.21
N ILE A 61 18.37 -19.32 4.49
CA ILE A 61 19.44 -19.75 5.39
C ILE A 61 19.14 -21.17 5.90
N PRO A 62 20.16 -21.94 6.33
CA PRO A 62 19.94 -23.27 6.89
C PRO A 62 18.90 -23.23 8.03
N PRO A 63 17.82 -24.00 7.95
CA PRO A 63 16.78 -23.95 8.95
C PRO A 63 17.17 -24.69 10.23
N PRO A 64 16.61 -24.30 11.39
CA PRO A 64 16.82 -25.01 12.64
C PRO A 64 16.12 -26.39 12.66
N ASP A 65 15.09 -26.58 11.82
CA ASP A 65 14.28 -27.79 11.71
C ASP A 65 14.00 -28.08 10.22
N PRO A 66 14.09 -29.34 9.74
CA PRO A 66 13.78 -29.70 8.35
C PRO A 66 12.35 -29.38 7.90
N SER A 67 11.39 -29.20 8.81
CA SER A 67 9.99 -28.87 8.51
C SER A 67 9.72 -27.37 8.30
N VAL A 68 10.74 -26.52 8.46
CA VAL A 68 10.64 -25.06 8.43
C VAL A 68 11.61 -24.48 7.41
N LEU A 69 11.18 -23.46 6.67
CA LEU A 69 12.05 -22.64 5.84
C LEU A 69 12.51 -21.42 6.64
N SER A 70 13.80 -21.10 6.59
CA SER A 70 14.38 -19.97 7.32
C SER A 70 14.97 -18.96 6.35
N PHE A 71 14.71 -17.69 6.62
CA PHE A 71 15.03 -16.60 5.72
C PHE A 71 15.69 -15.45 6.48
N GLN A 72 16.79 -14.92 5.95
CA GLN A 72 17.48 -13.75 6.48
C GLN A 72 17.22 -12.53 5.59
N TYR A 73 16.88 -11.39 6.18
CA TYR A 73 16.71 -10.15 5.43
C TYR A 73 18.07 -9.62 4.97
N ALA A 74 18.30 -9.59 3.67
CA ALA A 74 19.59 -9.22 3.07
C ALA A 74 19.40 -8.29 1.87
N PRO A 75 18.90 -7.05 2.06
CA PRO A 75 18.54 -6.15 0.97
C PRO A 75 19.71 -5.77 0.06
N THR A 76 20.95 -5.83 0.57
CA THR A 76 22.18 -5.55 -0.18
C THR A 76 22.60 -6.69 -1.11
N ALA A 77 22.11 -7.92 -0.88
CA ALA A 77 22.40 -9.07 -1.73
C ALA A 77 21.64 -9.05 -3.06
N PHE A 78 20.69 -8.11 -3.23
CA PHE A 78 19.85 -8.05 -4.42
C PHE A 78 20.11 -6.79 -5.26
N PRO A 79 20.06 -6.89 -6.60
CA PRO A 79 20.19 -5.73 -7.48
C PRO A 79 18.98 -4.80 -7.34
N GLY A 80 19.26 -3.49 -7.32
CA GLY A 80 18.25 -2.46 -7.09
C GLY A 80 17.94 -2.31 -5.60
N ALA A 81 18.72 -1.46 -4.91
CA ALA A 81 18.48 -1.16 -3.52
C ALA A 81 17.08 -0.53 -3.36
N PRO A 82 16.27 -0.99 -2.38
CA PRO A 82 15.06 -0.25 -2.01
C PRO A 82 15.45 1.18 -1.67
N PHE A 83 14.54 2.15 -1.82
CA PHE A 83 14.85 3.55 -1.50
C PHE A 83 15.51 3.63 -0.09
N GLN A 84 16.82 3.85 -0.05
CA GLN A 84 17.65 3.72 1.16
C GLN A 84 17.66 5.00 2.01
N GLY A 85 16.94 6.04 1.58
CA GLY A 85 16.84 7.31 2.28
C GLY A 85 17.54 8.45 1.53
N TYR A 86 17.42 9.65 2.08
CA TYR A 86 18.21 10.80 1.67
C TYR A 86 19.54 10.82 2.44
N PRO A 87 20.64 11.32 1.85
CA PRO A 87 21.92 11.42 2.55
C PRO A 87 21.76 12.20 3.86
N SER A 88 22.43 11.72 4.91
CA SER A 88 22.39 12.23 6.30
C SER A 88 22.94 13.65 6.50
N ALA A 89 23.18 14.41 5.42
CA ALA A 89 23.47 15.83 5.53
C ALA A 89 22.24 16.50 6.17
N GLY A 90 22.42 17.02 7.38
CA GLY A 90 21.34 17.36 8.31
C GLY A 90 20.14 18.05 7.64
N PRO A 91 18.92 17.68 8.03
CA PRO A 91 17.71 18.10 7.34
C PRO A 91 17.60 19.63 7.33
N ALA A 92 17.17 20.19 6.20
CA ALA A 92 16.87 21.61 6.16
C ALA A 92 15.79 21.92 7.21
N PRO A 93 15.98 22.91 8.11
CA PRO A 93 15.05 23.18 9.22
C PRO A 93 13.63 23.50 8.73
N SER A 94 13.49 23.99 7.49
CA SER A 94 12.19 24.22 6.83
C SER A 94 11.40 22.92 6.59
N GLN A 95 12.07 21.82 6.26
CA GLN A 95 11.45 20.51 6.01
C GLN A 95 10.94 19.88 7.32
N ALA A 96 11.76 19.95 8.38
CA ALA A 96 11.36 19.50 9.71
C ALA A 96 10.13 20.27 10.23
N ARG A 97 10.12 21.60 10.09
CA ARG A 97 8.95 22.45 10.43
C ARG A 97 7.71 22.09 9.61
N ARG A 98 7.88 21.80 8.31
CA ARG A 98 6.77 21.38 7.44
C ARG A 98 6.20 20.02 7.87
N LEU A 99 7.05 19.07 8.27
CA LEU A 99 6.61 17.79 8.82
C LEU A 99 5.87 17.99 10.14
N ALA A 100 6.46 18.72 11.09
CA ALA A 100 5.84 19.04 12.37
C ALA A 100 4.45 19.69 12.21
N LYS A 101 4.31 20.63 11.27
CA LYS A 101 3.00 21.24 10.96
C LYS A 101 2.01 20.24 10.38
N LYS A 102 2.47 19.28 9.56
CA LYS A 102 1.60 18.29 8.91
C LYS A 102 1.12 17.21 9.89
N ILE A 103 1.93 16.83 10.86
CA ILE A 103 1.57 15.86 11.91
C ILE A 103 0.77 16.49 13.05
N SER A 104 0.92 17.80 13.28
CA SER A 104 0.17 18.52 14.31
C SER A 104 -1.34 18.41 14.10
N GLY A 105 -2.05 17.98 15.14
CA GLY A 105 -3.52 17.85 15.16
C GLY A 105 -4.08 16.64 14.39
N LYS A 106 -3.24 15.67 14.00
CA LYS A 106 -3.70 14.44 13.34
C LYS A 106 -3.39 13.21 14.17
N ASP A 107 -4.32 12.28 14.20
CA ASP A 107 -4.13 10.98 14.86
C ASP A 107 -3.35 10.03 13.96
N ARG A 108 -3.55 10.10 12.64
CA ARG A 108 -2.80 9.33 11.64
C ARG A 108 -2.41 10.15 10.43
N VAL A 109 -1.24 9.86 9.86
CA VAL A 109 -0.76 10.52 8.64
C VAL A 109 0.25 9.66 7.88
N TRP A 110 0.03 9.55 6.56
CA TRP A 110 1.00 8.97 5.64
C TRP A 110 2.04 10.04 5.25
N ILE A 111 3.31 9.66 5.29
CA ILE A 111 4.46 10.51 5.00
C ILE A 111 5.36 9.82 3.98
N SER A 112 5.61 10.47 2.85
CA SER A 112 6.60 10.02 1.86
C SER A 112 7.95 10.64 2.22
N LEU A 113 9.01 9.83 2.29
CA LEU A 113 10.36 10.36 2.52
C LEU A 113 10.78 11.26 1.36
N ARG A 114 10.39 10.94 0.12
CA ARG A 114 10.64 11.77 -1.06
C ARG A 114 9.98 13.14 -1.03
N ASP A 115 8.75 13.23 -0.54
CA ASP A 115 8.01 14.50 -0.44
C ASP A 115 8.68 15.48 0.55
N PHE A 116 9.23 14.95 1.64
CA PHE A 116 9.82 15.74 2.72
C PHE A 116 11.34 15.87 2.63
N LYS A 117 12.00 15.02 1.83
CA LYS A 117 13.47 14.94 1.71
C LYS A 117 14.17 14.66 3.05
N LEU A 118 13.52 13.89 3.91
CA LEU A 118 14.03 13.52 5.23
C LEU A 118 14.43 12.04 5.25
N SER A 119 15.43 11.69 6.07
CA SER A 119 15.74 10.29 6.35
C SER A 119 14.67 9.66 7.25
N ARG A 120 14.63 8.33 7.27
CA ARG A 120 13.68 7.57 8.11
C ARG A 120 13.86 7.91 9.59
N GLU A 121 15.11 8.01 10.03
CA GLU A 121 15.50 8.27 11.42
C GLU A 121 15.00 9.65 11.85
N HIS A 122 15.21 10.67 11.02
CA HIS A 122 14.73 12.03 11.31
C HIS A 122 13.21 12.13 11.33
N VAL A 123 12.51 11.40 10.44
CA VAL A 123 11.04 11.35 10.49
C VAL A 123 10.57 10.67 11.78
N ALA A 124 11.20 9.57 12.19
CA ALA A 124 10.88 8.88 13.44
C ALA A 124 11.16 9.76 14.68
N GLU A 125 12.25 10.51 14.67
CA GLU A 125 12.60 11.46 15.73
C GLU A 125 11.53 12.56 15.86
N ILE A 126 11.19 13.24 14.75
CA ILE A 126 10.16 14.30 14.73
C ILE A 126 8.79 13.73 15.11
N ALA A 127 8.47 12.51 14.67
CA ALA A 127 7.22 11.84 15.06
C ALA A 127 7.18 11.57 16.57
N SER A 128 8.28 11.10 17.15
CA SER A 128 8.37 10.83 18.59
C SER A 128 8.16 12.09 19.43
N GLN A 129 8.73 13.23 19.01
CA GLN A 129 8.50 14.55 19.63
C GLN A 129 7.02 14.95 19.60
N ALA A 130 6.27 14.56 18.57
CA ALA A 130 4.82 14.78 18.46
C ALA A 130 3.96 13.68 19.07
N ARG A 131 4.56 12.75 19.84
CA ARG A 131 3.93 11.56 20.42
C ARG A 131 3.27 10.65 19.38
N MET A 132 3.88 10.51 18.21
CA MET A 132 3.48 9.57 17.18
C MET A 132 4.55 8.49 16.98
N THR A 133 4.11 7.30 16.61
CA THR A 133 4.97 6.15 16.29
C THR A 133 4.75 5.72 14.84
N VAL A 134 5.75 5.08 14.27
CA VAL A 134 5.65 4.48 12.93
C VAL A 134 4.89 3.15 13.07
N VAL A 135 3.69 3.09 12.52
CA VAL A 135 2.82 1.89 12.61
C VAL A 135 2.98 1.00 11.38
N ALA A 136 3.19 1.59 10.22
CA ALA A 136 3.47 0.85 9.00
C ALA A 136 4.53 1.56 8.17
N GLU A 137 5.35 0.77 7.48
CA GLU A 137 6.37 1.25 6.57
C GLU A 137 6.24 0.45 5.27
N VAL A 138 6.08 1.17 4.16
CA VAL A 138 5.97 0.59 2.83
C VAL A 138 7.03 1.22 1.94
N ALA A 139 7.69 0.43 1.10
CA ALA A 139 8.81 0.90 0.30
C ALA A 139 8.86 0.21 -1.05
N ASP A 140 9.20 0.99 -2.08
CA ASP A 140 9.57 0.48 -3.39
C ASP A 140 10.90 1.12 -3.85
N THR A 141 11.26 0.92 -5.12
CA THR A 141 12.46 1.53 -5.72
C THR A 141 12.32 3.04 -5.91
N SER A 142 11.09 3.57 -5.86
CA SER A 142 10.78 4.97 -6.17
C SER A 142 10.63 5.86 -4.94
N ASP A 143 10.21 5.29 -3.80
CA ASP A 143 9.87 6.00 -2.58
C ASP A 143 9.73 5.06 -1.38
N ARG A 144 9.76 5.65 -0.18
CA ARG A 144 9.42 4.99 1.09
C ARG A 144 8.35 5.82 1.79
N ILE A 145 7.21 5.20 2.08
CA ILE A 145 6.06 5.84 2.70
C ILE A 145 5.83 5.22 4.08
N MET A 146 5.66 6.07 5.08
CA MET A 146 5.50 5.70 6.47
C MET A 146 4.12 6.15 6.95
N LEU A 147 3.40 5.28 7.64
CA LEU A 147 2.19 5.62 8.39
C LEU A 147 2.59 5.95 9.82
N LEU A 148 2.40 7.21 10.21
CA LEU A 148 2.55 7.65 11.58
C LEU A 148 1.18 7.61 12.26
N ALA A 149 1.12 7.09 13.48
CA ALA A 149 -0.10 7.15 14.30
C ALA A 149 0.21 7.51 15.76
N ARG A 150 -0.75 8.12 16.44
CA ARG A 150 -0.68 8.35 17.88
C ARG A 150 -1.04 7.07 18.66
N PRO A 151 -0.42 6.79 19.83
CA PRO A 151 -0.84 5.69 20.69
C PRO A 151 -2.34 5.73 20.98
N GLY A 152 -3.01 4.57 20.92
CA GLY A 152 -4.46 4.46 21.10
C GLY A 152 -5.29 4.77 19.85
N SER A 153 -4.66 5.13 18.72
CA SER A 153 -5.36 5.19 17.44
C SER A 153 -5.84 3.79 17.06
N PRO A 154 -7.05 3.64 16.49
CA PRO A 154 -7.54 2.34 16.01
C PRO A 154 -6.55 1.69 15.02
N PRO A 155 -6.55 0.36 14.85
CA PRO A 155 -5.73 -0.26 13.82
C PRO A 155 -6.15 0.24 12.42
N PRO A 156 -5.22 0.31 11.45
CA PRO A 156 -5.56 0.71 10.09
C PRO A 156 -6.67 -0.20 9.53
N GLY A 157 -7.72 0.40 8.93
CA GLY A 157 -8.88 -0.33 8.40
C GLY A 157 -10.03 -0.62 9.39
N SER A 158 -9.84 -0.41 10.69
CA SER A 158 -10.92 -0.56 11.70
C SER A 158 -11.83 0.66 11.82
N GLU A 159 -11.35 1.82 11.37
CA GLU A 159 -12.15 3.03 11.34
C GLU A 159 -13.10 3.00 10.16
N ILE A 160 -14.40 2.98 10.45
CA ILE A 160 -15.44 3.51 9.56
C ILE A 160 -15.29 5.04 9.52
N ALA A 161 -14.10 5.53 9.16
CA ALA A 161 -13.86 6.95 8.98
C ALA A 161 -14.67 7.36 7.76
N LYS A 162 -15.82 8.00 7.98
CA LYS A 162 -16.59 8.67 6.92
C LYS A 162 -15.68 9.77 6.35
N PRO A 163 -15.10 9.61 5.14
CA PRO A 163 -14.26 10.66 4.59
C PRO A 163 -15.17 11.79 4.14
N ARG A 164 -14.95 13.02 4.62
CA ARG A 164 -15.68 14.21 4.15
C ARG A 164 -15.42 14.53 2.67
N PHE A 165 -14.33 14.01 2.09
CA PHE A 165 -14.01 14.15 0.68
C PHE A 165 -13.34 12.87 0.17
N ARG A 166 -13.89 12.26 -0.90
CA ARG A 166 -13.38 11.03 -1.54
C ARG A 166 -12.90 11.34 -2.96
N PRO A 167 -11.71 11.95 -3.12
CA PRO A 167 -11.12 12.10 -4.44
C PRO A 167 -10.69 10.70 -4.91
N GLY A 168 -11.53 10.05 -5.70
CA GLY A 168 -11.22 8.76 -6.32
C GLY A 168 -12.38 7.77 -6.39
N SER A 169 -13.62 8.18 -6.10
CA SER A 169 -14.74 7.43 -6.69
C SER A 169 -14.62 7.59 -8.20
N ALA A 170 -14.71 6.47 -8.93
CA ALA A 170 -14.68 6.49 -10.39
C ALA A 170 -15.64 7.57 -10.91
N GLY A 171 -16.85 7.63 -10.35
CA GLY A 171 -17.86 8.63 -10.68
C GLY A 171 -17.43 10.09 -10.58
N PHE A 172 -16.58 10.50 -9.62
CA PHE A 172 -16.15 11.90 -9.52
C PHE A 172 -15.19 12.29 -10.65
N PHE A 173 -14.25 11.41 -11.00
CA PHE A 173 -13.30 11.65 -12.09
C PHE A 173 -13.98 11.54 -13.45
N THR A 174 -14.80 10.51 -13.64
CA THR A 174 -15.57 10.34 -14.87
C THR A 174 -16.51 11.51 -15.07
N ALA A 175 -17.20 11.98 -14.02
CA ALA A 175 -18.06 13.16 -14.12
C ALA A 175 -17.27 14.42 -14.47
N GLY A 176 -16.12 14.67 -13.83
CA GLY A 176 -15.28 15.84 -14.13
C GLY A 176 -14.76 15.83 -15.58
N ILE A 177 -14.25 14.69 -16.04
CA ILE A 177 -13.73 14.53 -17.42
C ILE A 177 -14.88 14.65 -18.42
N VAL A 178 -15.99 13.93 -18.22
CA VAL A 178 -17.14 13.95 -19.13
C VAL A 178 -17.77 15.34 -19.19
N THR A 179 -17.92 16.02 -18.05
CA THR A 179 -18.47 17.39 -18.02
C THR A 179 -17.55 18.36 -18.76
N THR A 180 -16.25 18.30 -18.51
CA THR A 180 -15.27 19.18 -19.19
C THR A 180 -15.25 18.91 -20.70
N MET A 181 -15.28 17.63 -21.09
CA MET A 181 -15.30 17.21 -22.49
C MET A 181 -16.59 17.63 -23.19
N ALA A 182 -17.75 17.45 -22.54
CA ALA A 182 -19.03 17.89 -23.05
C ALA A 182 -19.08 19.40 -23.24
N LEU A 183 -18.54 20.18 -22.29
CA LEU A 183 -18.50 21.63 -22.38
C LEU A 183 -17.59 22.11 -23.52
N ALA A 184 -16.44 21.46 -23.70
CA ALA A 184 -15.52 21.74 -24.80
C ALA A 184 -16.15 21.39 -26.17
N ILE A 185 -16.79 20.23 -26.29
CA ILE A 185 -17.48 19.81 -27.52
C ILE A 185 -18.62 20.77 -27.85
N ALA A 186 -19.45 21.13 -26.86
CA ALA A 186 -20.54 22.07 -27.06
C ALA A 186 -20.04 23.44 -27.51
N GLY A 187 -18.98 23.97 -26.89
CA GLY A 187 -18.36 25.24 -27.28
C GLY A 187 -17.79 25.21 -28.70
N CYS A 188 -17.12 24.13 -29.09
CA CYS A 188 -16.65 23.92 -30.46
C CYS A 188 -17.79 23.78 -31.46
N ALA A 189 -18.86 23.07 -31.12
CA ALA A 189 -20.01 22.88 -31.99
C ALA A 189 -20.76 24.20 -32.22
N VAL A 190 -20.99 24.99 -31.18
CA VAL A 190 -21.61 26.33 -31.29
C VAL A 190 -20.73 27.25 -32.13
N GLY A 191 -19.42 27.27 -31.88
CA GLY A 191 -18.48 28.09 -32.66
C GLY A 191 -18.34 27.67 -34.13
N ALA A 192 -18.61 26.40 -34.46
CA ALA A 192 -18.60 25.91 -35.84
C ALA A 192 -19.94 26.13 -36.58
N LEU A 193 -21.07 26.13 -35.85
CA LEU A 193 -22.40 26.38 -36.40
C LEU A 193 -22.75 27.86 -36.51
N THR A 194 -21.96 28.73 -35.88
CA THR A 194 -22.09 30.19 -35.94
C THR A 194 -20.87 30.80 -36.63
N GLU A 195 -20.93 32.05 -37.08
CA GLU A 195 -19.76 32.77 -37.64
C GLU A 195 -18.74 33.16 -36.55
N HIS A 196 -18.88 32.64 -35.33
CA HIS A 196 -18.07 33.00 -34.18
C HIS A 196 -16.90 32.03 -33.96
N ILE A 197 -15.96 32.02 -34.90
CA ILE A 197 -14.70 31.25 -34.83
C ILE A 197 -13.97 31.44 -33.48
N TRP A 198 -14.07 32.62 -32.87
CA TRP A 198 -13.44 32.90 -31.58
C TRP A 198 -13.93 31.99 -30.45
N LEU A 199 -15.18 31.51 -30.48
CA LEU A 199 -15.72 30.56 -29.49
C LEU A 199 -15.03 29.20 -29.58
N THR A 200 -14.73 28.73 -30.80
CA THR A 200 -14.00 27.49 -31.02
C THR A 200 -12.57 27.61 -30.48
N ILE A 201 -11.90 28.75 -30.74
CA ILE A 201 -10.55 29.01 -30.23
C ILE A 201 -10.56 29.04 -28.70
N VAL A 202 -11.47 29.79 -28.08
CA VAL A 202 -11.58 29.87 -26.60
C VAL A 202 -11.88 28.50 -25.99
N SER A 203 -12.79 27.73 -26.60
CA SER A 203 -13.14 26.39 -26.12
C SER A 203 -11.95 25.42 -26.23
N ALA A 204 -11.17 25.49 -27.29
CA ALA A 204 -9.95 24.69 -27.42
C ALA A 204 -8.87 25.12 -26.41
N VAL A 205 -8.64 26.43 -26.28
CA VAL A 205 -7.61 27.00 -25.40
C VAL A 205 -7.92 26.79 -23.92
N LEU A 206 -9.18 26.80 -23.50
CA LEU A 206 -9.57 26.57 -22.10
C LEU A 206 -9.92 25.10 -21.83
N GLY A 207 -10.63 24.46 -22.75
CA GLY A 207 -11.09 23.09 -22.61
C GLY A 207 -9.95 22.09 -22.56
N LEU A 208 -8.91 22.24 -23.41
CA LEU A 208 -7.78 21.30 -23.42
C LEU A 208 -6.97 21.36 -22.10
N PRO A 209 -6.56 22.53 -21.57
CA PRO A 209 -5.90 22.59 -20.27
C PRO A 209 -6.79 22.13 -19.11
N LEU A 210 -8.10 22.43 -19.14
CA LEU A 210 -9.04 21.92 -18.11
C LEU A 210 -9.14 20.40 -18.14
N LEU A 211 -9.19 19.80 -19.33
CA LEU A 211 -9.22 18.35 -19.49
C LEU A 211 -7.90 17.71 -19.04
N LEU A 212 -6.76 18.28 -19.43
CA LEU A 212 -5.45 17.83 -18.97
C LEU A 212 -5.32 17.97 -17.46
N THR A 213 -5.67 19.12 -16.88
CA THR A 213 -5.62 19.31 -15.42
C THR A 213 -6.56 18.35 -14.71
N SER A 214 -7.76 18.08 -15.22
CA SER A 214 -8.68 17.08 -14.66
C SER A 214 -8.08 15.67 -14.60
N VAL A 215 -7.40 15.25 -15.68
CA VAL A 215 -6.73 13.93 -15.75
C VAL A 215 -5.48 13.89 -14.85
N TYR A 216 -4.70 14.95 -14.80
CA TYR A 216 -3.42 15.00 -14.09
C TYR A 216 -3.53 15.50 -12.64
N TRP A 217 -4.67 16.00 -12.20
CA TRP A 217 -4.86 16.61 -10.87
C TRP A 217 -4.45 15.67 -9.73
N MET A 218 -4.80 14.38 -9.85
CA MET A 218 -4.37 13.36 -8.88
C MET A 218 -2.85 13.28 -8.79
N ARG A 219 -2.14 13.33 -9.92
CA ARG A 219 -0.67 13.24 -9.95
C ARG A 219 0.01 14.48 -9.39
N MET A 220 -0.66 15.63 -9.38
CA MET A 220 -0.16 16.85 -8.75
C MET A 220 -0.18 16.78 -7.21
N ALA A 221 -1.02 15.91 -6.63
CA ALA A 221 -1.04 15.74 -5.19
C ALA A 221 0.25 15.03 -4.70
N PRO A 222 0.85 15.47 -3.57
CA PRO A 222 1.99 14.80 -2.96
C PRO A 222 1.71 13.31 -2.72
N LYS A 223 2.73 12.45 -2.84
CA LYS A 223 2.56 11.00 -2.65
C LYS A 223 1.99 10.66 -1.28
N SER A 224 2.39 11.40 -0.26
CA SER A 224 1.83 11.31 1.10
C SER A 224 0.30 11.53 1.16
N VAL A 225 -0.24 12.45 0.36
CA VAL A 225 -1.68 12.72 0.31
C VAL A 225 -2.40 11.61 -0.46
N ARG A 226 -1.83 11.20 -1.59
CA ARG A 226 -2.37 10.09 -2.40
C ARG A 226 -2.40 8.77 -1.64
N ALA A 227 -1.41 8.51 -0.80
CA ALA A 227 -1.38 7.32 0.06
C ALA A 227 -2.55 7.35 1.06
N GLY A 228 -2.86 8.52 1.63
CA GLY A 228 -4.05 8.70 2.46
C GLY A 228 -5.36 8.49 1.69
N TRP A 229 -5.47 8.99 0.46
CA TRP A 229 -6.64 8.74 -0.37
C TRP A 229 -6.81 7.26 -0.73
N LEU A 230 -5.71 6.59 -1.09
CA LEU A 230 -5.73 5.16 -1.34
C LEU A 230 -6.12 4.38 -0.07
N ALA A 231 -5.49 4.69 1.07
CA ALA A 231 -5.81 4.08 2.36
C ALA A 231 -7.30 4.22 2.72
N SER A 232 -7.91 5.36 2.40
CA SER A 232 -9.35 5.60 2.64
C SER A 232 -10.29 4.68 1.83
N ARG A 233 -9.79 4.00 0.80
CA ARG A 233 -10.56 2.99 0.05
C ARG A 233 -10.72 1.69 0.85
N PHE A 234 -9.79 1.39 1.76
CA PHE A 234 -9.79 0.23 2.63
C PHE A 234 -10.61 0.49 3.90
N ASN A 235 -11.89 0.76 3.71
CA ASN A 235 -12.83 1.21 4.75
C ASN A 235 -13.59 0.07 5.45
N GLY A 236 -13.08 -1.16 5.37
CA GLY A 236 -13.72 -2.36 5.91
C GLY A 236 -14.66 -3.08 4.95
N SER A 237 -14.89 -2.56 3.72
CA SER A 237 -15.64 -3.28 2.66
C SER A 237 -15.01 -4.63 2.36
N ARG A 238 -15.81 -5.65 2.01
CA ARG A 238 -15.31 -7.01 1.71
C ARG A 238 -14.27 -7.04 0.58
N SER A 239 -14.47 -6.22 -0.44
CA SER A 239 -13.55 -6.07 -1.57
C SER A 239 -13.40 -4.62 -2.00
N VAL A 240 -12.20 -4.27 -2.48
CA VAL A 240 -11.86 -2.94 -2.98
C VAL A 240 -11.19 -3.08 -4.34
N GLN A 241 -11.66 -2.30 -5.32
CA GLN A 241 -11.14 -2.30 -6.68
C GLN A 241 -10.66 -0.90 -7.06
N PHE A 242 -9.46 -0.81 -7.61
CA PHE A 242 -8.92 0.43 -8.16
C PHE A 242 -7.77 0.19 -9.14
N HIS A 243 -7.49 1.19 -9.97
CA HIS A 243 -6.33 1.24 -10.85
C HIS A 243 -5.17 1.95 -10.12
N PRO A 244 -3.99 1.32 -9.93
CA PRO A 244 -2.87 1.92 -9.19
C PRO A 244 -2.33 3.22 -9.81
N ASP A 245 -2.35 3.32 -11.14
CA ASP A 245 -1.92 4.50 -11.91
C ASP A 245 -2.71 5.77 -11.58
N VAL A 246 -3.97 5.64 -11.16
CA VAL A 246 -4.81 6.76 -10.72
C VAL A 246 -4.18 7.45 -9.51
N PHE A 247 -3.60 6.67 -8.60
CA PHE A 247 -2.85 7.17 -7.46
C PHE A 247 -1.35 7.33 -7.76
N GLY A 248 -0.90 7.05 -8.98
CA GLY A 248 0.50 7.11 -9.38
C GLY A 248 1.45 6.33 -8.46
N PHE A 249 1.00 5.16 -8.01
CA PHE A 249 1.78 4.18 -7.26
C PHE A 249 2.10 2.97 -8.12
N THR A 250 3.21 2.29 -7.82
CA THR A 250 3.47 0.96 -8.35
C THR A 250 2.45 -0.02 -7.75
N SER A 251 2.18 -1.14 -8.45
CA SER A 251 1.29 -2.18 -7.95
C SER A 251 1.75 -2.75 -6.61
N ASP A 252 3.07 -2.90 -6.43
CA ASP A 252 3.64 -3.41 -5.19
C ASP A 252 3.44 -2.43 -4.02
N LEU A 253 3.69 -1.14 -4.23
CA LEU A 253 3.45 -0.12 -3.20
C LEU A 253 1.96 -0.02 -2.84
N ALA A 254 1.07 -0.11 -3.83
CA ALA A 254 -0.37 -0.15 -3.60
C ALA A 254 -0.79 -1.40 -2.80
N ALA A 255 -0.20 -2.55 -3.10
CA ALA A 255 -0.44 -3.79 -2.38
C ALA A 255 0.08 -3.76 -0.93
N GLN A 256 1.25 -3.17 -0.70
CA GLN A 256 1.78 -2.96 0.66
C GLN A 256 0.87 -2.03 1.49
N ILE A 257 0.34 -0.95 0.88
CA ILE A 257 -0.63 -0.07 1.55
C ILE A 257 -1.93 -0.84 1.86
N ALA A 258 -2.42 -1.65 0.93
CA ALA A 258 -3.60 -2.50 1.15
C ALA A 258 -3.38 -3.50 2.30
N ALA A 259 -2.24 -4.18 2.30
CA ALA A 259 -1.88 -5.16 3.32
C ALA A 259 -1.79 -4.53 4.72
N SER A 260 -1.30 -3.28 4.82
CA SER A 260 -1.31 -2.55 6.10
C SER A 260 -2.71 -2.33 6.68
N HIS A 261 -3.76 -2.47 5.87
CA HIS A 261 -5.18 -2.38 6.25
C HIS A 261 -5.87 -3.76 6.27
N GLY A 262 -5.12 -4.86 6.17
CA GLY A 262 -5.66 -6.22 6.15
C GLY A 262 -6.30 -6.64 4.81
N TYR A 263 -5.96 -5.97 3.72
CA TYR A 263 -6.44 -6.30 2.39
C TYR A 263 -5.37 -6.99 1.55
N PHE A 264 -5.74 -8.09 0.92
CA PHE A 264 -4.84 -8.91 0.12
C PHE A 264 -5.27 -8.94 -1.34
N TYR A 265 -4.28 -8.91 -2.21
CA TYR A 265 -4.45 -8.85 -3.64
C TYR A 265 -4.90 -10.21 -4.19
N THR A 266 -6.03 -10.28 -4.91
CA THR A 266 -6.61 -11.54 -5.40
C THR A 266 -6.68 -11.64 -6.94
N ALA A 267 -6.81 -10.52 -7.64
CA ALA A 267 -6.89 -10.52 -9.10
C ALA A 267 -6.47 -9.21 -9.76
N TRP A 268 -6.14 -9.34 -11.06
CA TRP A 268 -5.98 -8.23 -12.00
C TRP A 268 -6.71 -8.49 -13.30
N ALA A 269 -7.20 -7.39 -13.90
CA ALA A 269 -7.38 -7.30 -15.33
C ALA A 269 -6.06 -6.79 -15.94
N ARG A 270 -5.52 -7.46 -16.98
CA ARG A 270 -4.39 -6.96 -17.77
C ARG A 270 -4.90 -6.19 -18.99
N LYS A 271 -4.24 -5.08 -19.31
CA LYS A 271 -4.28 -4.53 -20.68
C LYS A 271 -3.63 -5.53 -21.65
N PRO A 272 -3.93 -5.48 -22.96
CA PRO A 272 -3.27 -6.31 -23.97
C PRO A 272 -1.73 -6.18 -23.97
N ASN A 273 -1.20 -5.06 -23.48
CA ASN A 273 0.23 -4.80 -23.33
C ASN A 273 0.86 -5.33 -22.01
N GLY A 274 0.12 -6.12 -21.23
CA GLY A 274 0.62 -6.77 -20.01
C GLY A 274 0.55 -5.92 -18.73
N HIS A 275 0.20 -4.64 -18.80
CA HIS A 275 0.07 -3.79 -17.61
C HIS A 275 -1.22 -4.09 -16.81
N PRO A 276 -1.17 -4.12 -15.46
CA PRO A 276 -2.37 -4.22 -14.64
C PRO A 276 -3.27 -3.00 -14.83
N MET A 277 -4.48 -3.25 -15.33
CA MET A 277 -5.54 -2.26 -15.53
C MET A 277 -6.36 -2.04 -14.26
N GLU A 278 -6.58 -3.09 -13.47
CA GLU A 278 -7.39 -3.01 -12.26
C GLU A 278 -6.87 -4.02 -11.26
N MET A 279 -6.71 -3.61 -10.00
CA MET A 279 -6.34 -4.48 -8.90
C MET A 279 -7.55 -4.71 -8.00
N VAL A 280 -7.83 -5.98 -7.71
CA VAL A 280 -8.90 -6.39 -6.80
C VAL A 280 -8.26 -6.85 -5.51
N PHE A 281 -8.65 -6.21 -4.41
CA PHE A 281 -8.24 -6.54 -3.06
C PHE A 281 -9.42 -7.08 -2.28
N VAL A 282 -9.20 -8.14 -1.51
CA VAL A 282 -10.20 -8.74 -0.61
C VAL A 282 -9.69 -8.60 0.81
N ARG A 283 -10.58 -8.25 1.73
CA ARG A 283 -10.26 -8.18 3.15
C ARG A 283 -9.97 -9.60 3.65
N GLY A 284 -8.83 -9.80 4.31
CA GLY A 284 -8.64 -11.03 5.07
C GLY A 284 -9.61 -11.03 6.24
N ASP A 285 -10.54 -11.97 6.26
CA ASP A 285 -11.41 -12.17 7.41
C ASP A 285 -10.50 -12.63 8.56
N GLY A 286 -10.30 -11.72 9.52
CA GLY A 286 -9.41 -11.95 10.64
C GLY A 286 -10.01 -12.96 11.59
N GLU A 287 -9.86 -14.25 11.30
CA GLU A 287 -9.58 -15.19 12.38
C GLU A 287 -8.14 -14.94 12.80
N SER A 288 -8.04 -14.20 13.89
CA SER A 288 -6.88 -14.05 14.76
C SER A 288 -6.03 -15.33 14.78
N THR A 289 -4.96 -15.34 14.00
CA THR A 289 -3.78 -16.14 14.35
C THR A 289 -3.11 -15.44 15.53
N GLU A 290 -3.73 -15.55 16.70
CA GLU A 290 -2.99 -15.54 17.96
C GLU A 290 -1.98 -16.68 17.84
N GLY A 291 -0.79 -16.35 17.36
CA GLY A 291 0.35 -17.23 17.46
C GLY A 291 0.57 -17.49 18.93
N THR A 292 0.27 -18.72 19.33
CA THR A 292 0.61 -19.38 20.58
C THR A 292 1.81 -18.73 21.22
N SER A 293 1.56 -17.88 22.22
CA SER A 293 2.56 -17.58 23.23
C SER A 293 2.83 -18.90 23.92
N THR A 294 3.92 -19.57 23.55
CA THR A 294 4.48 -20.68 24.30
C THR A 294 4.77 -20.15 25.70
N THR A 295 3.80 -20.31 26.60
CA THR A 295 4.00 -20.03 28.02
C THR A 295 4.94 -21.12 28.50
N ASP A 296 6.19 -20.71 28.60
CA ASP A 296 7.21 -21.22 29.50
C ASP A 296 6.56 -21.90 30.72
N ARG A 297 6.60 -23.23 30.72
CA ARG A 297 6.26 -24.07 31.87
C ARG A 297 7.51 -24.84 32.23
N THR A 298 8.48 -24.10 32.74
CA THR A 298 9.59 -24.66 33.49
C THR A 298 9.44 -24.26 34.95
N SER A 299 9.23 -25.28 35.79
CA SER A 299 9.45 -25.30 37.25
C SER A 299 8.43 -24.59 38.15
N GLU A 300 7.55 -25.38 38.78
CA GLU A 300 7.49 -25.32 40.25
C GLU A 300 7.23 -26.70 40.86
N ASN A 301 8.15 -27.03 41.75
CA ASN A 301 8.33 -28.23 42.52
C ASN A 301 7.36 -28.21 43.72
N GLY A 302 6.74 -29.34 44.08
CA GLY A 302 5.71 -29.38 45.11
C GLY A 302 5.44 -30.77 45.67
N ASP A 303 6.49 -31.35 46.23
CA ASP A 303 6.53 -32.56 47.05
C ASP A 303 5.59 -32.47 48.27
N VAL A 304 4.52 -33.29 48.37
CA VAL A 304 3.77 -33.53 49.63
C VAL A 304 3.13 -34.94 49.70
N ARG A 305 3.80 -35.78 50.52
CA ARG A 305 3.30 -36.76 51.51
C ARG A 305 2.44 -37.98 51.14
N ARG A 306 2.99 -39.13 51.57
CA ARG A 306 2.43 -40.16 52.49
C ARG A 306 0.91 -40.41 52.44
N SER A 307 0.54 -41.62 52.02
CA SER A 307 -0.09 -42.66 52.87
C SER A 307 0.14 -44.01 52.21
#